data_AF-A0A3A6QAW0-F1
#
_entry.id   AF-A0A3A6QAW0-F1
#
_cell.length_a   1.000
_cell.length_b   1.000
_cell.length_c   1.000
_cell.angle_alpha   90.00
_cell.angle_beta   90.00
_cell.angle_gamma   90.00
#
_symmetry.space_group_name_H-M   'P 1'
#
loop_
_entity.id
_entity.type
_entity.pdbx_description
1 polymer ?
#
loop_
_entity_poly.entity_id
_entity_poly.type
_entity_poly.pdbx_seq_one_letter_code
_entity_poly.pdbx_strand_id
1 'polypeptide(L)'
;MDKSELLQRKLQREKSARHQAEMLLEQKSLELYEANEQLKLVLGQLERQNVEGLRKLEFEAHINKALIYFGRAFLTRTLDDGLLSSLLRRLSSNNVINTVFLRLDTELFSTIIGERFGDGIILHGDFTQHVSWQDNDLFMPLSVENQVIGELVVNVGESLIERDFIASQIAPVVDLLCSALSRQIMMTNMQEARNRAEESERSTKEFVAMINHELRTPLNALLGSAELLHGTDMNEEQQEMLKTLSHSGDLLRHIINDLLDFSKMNAGMMDLIPTHFSWPDLRNTMIGIFEPITQEKGIEFFVEVDSEMPTMFFGDFERICQILVNLIGNAIKFTAQGEIKVRAKWHDGQLRVSVSDTGVGITQDAQTQLFDPFVQADRTAKRNYEGTGLGLAICQNLVSLMDGNIKLTSELGKGSEFVFIISLSESDQIVSSVAQENGNCTTKLLENLVILVVDDIRMNQIIITQMLGKMSVQFDIANNGVEALQAIEKGDYDIVFMDCRMPEMDGFEATTHLRSQLYQKPIIALTAGTTLEEREKCMLSGMDDILTKPYTARELKAIIEKWM
;
A
#
# COMPACT_ATOMS: atom_id res chain seq x y z
N MET A 1 -71.36 114.78 27.77
CA MET A 1 -70.72 113.77 26.91
C MET A 1 -71.05 112.40 27.46
N ASP A 2 -71.69 111.58 26.63
CA ASP A 2 -72.67 110.58 27.06
C ASP A 2 -72.01 109.28 27.58
N LYS A 3 -72.21 108.98 28.88
CA LYS A 3 -71.67 107.77 29.54
C LYS A 3 -72.19 106.48 28.89
N SER A 4 -73.36 106.55 28.25
CA SER A 4 -74.01 105.44 27.55
C SER A 4 -73.24 105.00 26.29
N GLU A 5 -72.74 105.97 25.50
CA GLU A 5 -72.06 105.69 24.23
C GLU A 5 -70.67 105.04 24.45
N LEU A 6 -69.94 105.46 25.48
CA LEU A 6 -68.65 104.87 25.86
C LEU A 6 -68.79 103.42 26.37
N LEU A 7 -69.86 103.13 27.14
CA LEU A 7 -70.18 101.78 27.61
C LEU A 7 -70.58 100.85 26.45
N GLN A 8 -71.35 101.34 25.47
CA GLN A 8 -71.69 100.58 24.27
C GLN A 8 -70.45 100.24 23.42
N ARG A 9 -69.55 101.20 23.19
CA ARG A 9 -68.28 100.93 22.47
C ARG A 9 -67.38 99.94 23.20
N LYS A 10 -67.32 100.00 24.54
CA LYS A 10 -66.54 99.05 25.35
C LYS A 10 -67.15 97.64 25.28
N LEU A 11 -68.48 97.52 25.40
CA LEU A 11 -69.20 96.26 25.27
C LEU A 11 -69.05 95.65 23.87
N GLN A 12 -69.08 96.48 22.82
CA GLN A 12 -68.90 96.02 21.44
C GLN A 12 -67.47 95.54 21.16
N ARG A 13 -66.46 96.23 21.70
CA ARG A 13 -65.06 95.77 21.66
C ARG A 13 -64.85 94.47 22.42
N GLU A 14 -65.48 94.31 23.58
CA GLU A 14 -65.40 93.08 24.38
C GLU A 14 -66.07 91.92 23.65
N LYS A 15 -67.26 92.14 23.06
CA LYS A 15 -67.92 91.14 22.21
C LYS A 15 -67.11 90.77 20.98
N SER A 16 -66.49 91.73 20.28
CA SER A 16 -65.65 91.43 19.12
C SER A 16 -64.37 90.69 19.50
N ALA A 17 -63.74 91.07 20.61
CA ALA A 17 -62.54 90.39 21.11
C ALA A 17 -62.87 88.96 21.55
N ARG A 18 -64.00 88.75 22.21
CA ARG A 18 -64.48 87.41 22.60
C ARG A 18 -64.80 86.55 21.38
N HIS A 19 -65.47 87.10 20.37
CA HIS A 19 -65.76 86.36 19.14
C HIS A 19 -64.49 86.00 18.37
N GLN A 20 -63.51 86.92 18.31
CA GLN A 20 -62.19 86.62 17.74
C GLN A 20 -61.43 85.55 18.53
N ALA A 21 -61.52 85.56 19.87
CA ALA A 21 -60.93 84.53 20.71
C ALA A 21 -61.61 83.16 20.53
N GLU A 22 -62.94 83.13 20.40
CA GLU A 22 -63.71 81.91 20.09
C GLU A 22 -63.32 81.34 18.72
N MET A 23 -63.24 82.18 17.68
CA MET A 23 -62.79 81.78 16.35
C MET A 23 -61.35 81.24 16.34
N LEU A 24 -60.44 81.89 17.09
CA LEU A 24 -59.05 81.44 17.21
C LEU A 24 -58.96 80.10 17.96
N LEU A 25 -59.78 79.91 19.00
CA LEU A 25 -59.87 78.65 19.74
C LEU A 25 -60.40 77.52 18.86
N GLU A 26 -61.44 77.77 18.06
CA GLU A 26 -61.96 76.78 17.10
C GLU A 26 -60.91 76.41 16.06
N GLN A 27 -60.22 77.40 15.48
CA GLN A 27 -59.14 77.16 14.53
C GLN A 27 -58.00 76.33 15.16
N LYS A 28 -57.56 76.69 16.37
CA LYS A 28 -56.50 75.95 17.07
C LYS A 28 -56.95 74.56 17.49
N SER A 29 -58.22 74.37 17.83
CA SER A 29 -58.80 73.05 18.12
C SER A 29 -58.81 72.16 16.88
N LEU A 30 -59.11 72.72 15.70
CA LEU A 30 -59.08 71.99 14.44
C LEU A 30 -57.63 71.60 14.06
N GLU A 31 -56.69 72.54 14.14
CA GLU A 31 -55.26 72.28 13.89
C GLU A 31 -54.71 71.18 14.83
N LEU A 32 -55.07 71.21 16.12
CA LEU A 32 -54.70 70.17 17.09
C LEU A 32 -55.33 68.82 16.78
N TYR A 33 -56.57 68.80 16.31
CA TYR A 33 -57.26 67.57 15.91
C TYR A 33 -56.58 66.93 14.70
N GLU A 34 -56.29 67.72 13.65
CA GLU A 34 -55.61 67.26 12.45
C GLU A 34 -54.19 66.75 12.75
N ALA A 35 -53.43 67.45 13.60
CA ALA A 35 -52.10 67.01 14.02
C ALA A 35 -52.14 65.69 14.81
N ASN A 36 -53.13 65.49 15.67
CA ASN A 36 -53.30 64.24 16.42
C ASN A 36 -53.66 63.06 15.50
N GLU A 37 -54.50 63.27 14.49
CA GLU A 37 -54.81 62.22 13.51
C GLU A 37 -53.59 61.83 12.67
N GLN A 38 -52.77 62.80 12.25
CA GLN A 38 -51.51 62.51 11.56
C GLN A 38 -50.53 61.74 12.45
N LEU A 39 -50.39 62.10 13.73
CA LEU A 39 -49.53 61.39 14.67
C LEU A 39 -49.97 59.94 14.88
N LYS A 40 -51.27 59.65 14.95
CA LYS A 40 -51.78 58.27 15.04
C LYS A 40 -51.41 57.45 13.82
N LEU A 41 -51.50 58.03 12.63
CA LEU A 41 -51.13 57.35 11.38
C LEU A 41 -49.62 57.03 11.36
N VAL A 42 -48.78 58.01 11.71
CA VAL A 42 -47.32 57.83 11.77
C VAL A 42 -46.92 56.80 12.83
N LEU A 43 -47.55 56.83 14.00
CA LEU A 43 -47.29 55.88 15.08
C LEU A 43 -47.67 54.45 14.66
N GLY A 44 -48.83 54.27 14.01
CA GLY A 44 -49.23 52.98 13.47
C GLY A 44 -48.31 52.45 12.35
N GLN A 45 -47.73 53.34 11.53
CA GLN A 45 -46.72 52.95 10.55
C GLN A 45 -45.41 52.50 11.22
N LEU A 46 -44.94 53.25 12.22
CA LEU A 46 -43.74 52.92 13.00
C LEU A 46 -43.88 51.59 13.75
N GLU A 47 -45.03 51.33 14.37
CA GLU A 47 -45.31 50.06 15.05
C GLU A 47 -45.25 48.88 14.08
N ARG A 48 -45.83 49.02 12.87
CA ARG A 48 -45.75 47.98 11.83
C ARG A 48 -44.32 47.73 11.36
N GLN A 49 -43.55 48.79 11.11
CA GLN A 49 -42.14 48.67 10.70
C GLN A 49 -41.29 48.00 11.79
N ASN A 50 -41.56 48.30 13.06
CA ASN A 50 -40.82 47.69 14.18
C ASN A 50 -41.12 46.19 14.32
N VAL A 51 -42.41 45.80 14.18
CA VAL A 51 -42.81 44.38 14.19
C VAL A 51 -42.22 43.62 13.01
N GLU A 52 -42.19 44.21 11.81
CA GLU A 52 -41.55 43.62 10.64
C GLU A 52 -40.04 43.42 10.86
N GLY A 53 -39.34 44.45 11.36
CA GLY A 53 -37.90 44.39 11.64
C GLY A 53 -37.55 43.33 12.69
N LEU A 54 -38.34 43.20 13.76
CA LEU A 54 -38.16 42.15 14.77
C LEU A 54 -38.32 40.75 14.17
N ARG A 55 -39.35 40.53 13.34
CA ARG A 55 -39.56 39.24 12.66
C ARG A 55 -38.43 38.89 11.69
N LYS A 56 -37.90 39.88 10.95
CA LYS A 56 -36.72 39.70 10.08
C LYS A 56 -35.50 39.23 10.89
N LEU A 57 -35.23 39.87 12.02
CA LEU A 57 -34.11 39.52 12.92
C LEU A 57 -34.27 38.14 13.57
N GLU A 58 -35.48 37.79 14.04
CA GLU A 58 -35.75 36.47 14.63
C GLU A 58 -35.56 35.35 13.59
N PHE A 59 -36.03 35.56 12.37
CA PHE A 59 -35.87 34.63 11.27
C PHE A 59 -34.39 34.46 10.88
N GLU A 60 -33.67 35.56 10.67
CA GLU A 60 -32.23 35.54 10.38
C GLU A 60 -31.43 34.82 11.49
N ALA A 61 -31.70 35.14 12.76
CA ALA A 61 -31.03 34.50 13.89
C ALA A 61 -31.34 32.99 13.97
N HIS A 62 -32.54 32.57 13.58
CA HIS A 62 -32.93 31.16 13.54
C HIS A 62 -32.20 30.40 12.44
N ILE A 63 -32.17 30.95 11.22
CA ILE A 63 -31.45 30.35 10.09
C ILE A 63 -29.94 30.28 10.36
N ASN A 64 -29.35 31.36 10.86
CA ASN A 64 -27.92 31.37 11.22
C ASN A 64 -27.55 30.31 12.27
N LYS A 65 -28.42 30.09 13.27
CA LYS A 65 -28.21 29.00 14.24
C LYS A 65 -28.27 27.63 13.59
N ALA A 66 -29.17 27.42 12.62
CA ALA A 66 -29.23 26.17 11.87
C ALA A 66 -27.97 25.97 11.03
N LEU A 67 -27.52 26.98 10.29
CA LEU A 67 -26.30 26.95 9.48
C LEU A 67 -25.06 26.58 10.30
N ILE A 68 -24.87 27.20 11.48
CA ILE A 68 -23.70 26.91 12.33
C ILE A 68 -23.73 25.46 12.83
N TYR A 69 -24.89 24.97 13.25
CA TYR A 69 -25.02 23.61 13.77
C TYR A 69 -24.81 22.57 12.67
N PHE A 70 -25.53 22.70 11.55
CA PHE A 70 -25.48 21.73 10.45
C PHE A 70 -24.19 21.85 9.63
N GLY A 71 -23.58 23.05 9.56
CA GLY A 71 -22.24 23.22 8.99
C GLY A 71 -21.20 22.36 9.70
N ARG A 72 -21.22 22.33 11.05
CA ARG A 72 -20.35 21.44 11.81
C ARG A 72 -20.75 19.97 11.68
N ALA A 73 -22.05 19.68 11.68
CA ALA A 73 -22.54 18.30 11.58
C ALA A 73 -22.14 17.65 10.24
N PHE A 74 -22.30 18.35 9.11
CA PHE A 74 -21.94 17.83 7.79
C PHE A 74 -20.44 17.66 7.57
N LEU A 75 -19.60 18.40 8.31
CA LEU A 75 -18.15 18.20 8.28
C LEU A 75 -17.69 17.00 9.13
N THR A 76 -18.42 16.67 10.19
CA THR A 76 -18.00 15.67 11.18
C THR A 76 -18.69 14.32 11.03
N ARG A 77 -19.87 14.27 10.42
CA ARG A 77 -20.67 13.05 10.26
C ARG A 77 -20.87 12.72 8.79
N THR A 78 -21.13 11.45 8.50
CA THR A 78 -21.57 11.02 7.17
C THR A 78 -22.95 11.58 6.89
N LEU A 79 -23.19 12.02 5.65
CA LEU A 79 -24.50 12.51 5.25
C LEU A 79 -25.48 11.33 5.20
N ASP A 80 -26.55 11.41 5.99
CA ASP A 80 -27.59 10.39 6.08
C ASP A 80 -29.00 11.02 6.09
N ASP A 81 -30.01 10.17 5.87
CA ASP A 81 -31.43 10.54 5.88
C ASP A 81 -31.85 11.25 7.18
N GLY A 82 -31.24 10.87 8.31
CA GLY A 82 -31.55 11.42 9.63
C GLY A 82 -31.07 12.86 9.80
N LEU A 83 -29.86 13.18 9.33
CA LEU A 83 -29.29 14.52 9.35
C LEU A 83 -30.02 15.45 8.40
N LEU A 84 -30.37 14.99 7.20
CA LEU A 84 -31.19 15.75 6.25
C LEU A 84 -32.57 16.04 6.85
N SER A 85 -33.26 15.04 7.37
CA SER A 85 -34.56 15.23 8.03
C SER A 85 -34.49 16.19 9.23
N SER A 86 -33.40 16.13 10.00
CA SER A 86 -33.17 17.01 11.14
C SER A 86 -32.96 18.48 10.71
N LEU A 87 -32.23 18.70 9.60
CA LEU A 87 -32.05 20.03 9.03
C LEU A 87 -33.41 20.61 8.61
N LEU A 88 -34.20 19.85 7.84
CA LEU A 88 -35.49 20.32 7.34
C LEU A 88 -36.47 20.64 8.47
N ARG A 89 -36.54 19.78 9.49
CA ARG A 89 -37.35 20.02 10.70
C ARG A 89 -36.89 21.27 11.45
N ARG A 90 -35.59 21.56 11.47
CA ARG A 90 -35.07 22.77 12.12
C ARG A 90 -35.39 24.02 11.29
N LEU A 91 -35.42 23.93 9.96
CA LEU A 91 -35.81 25.04 9.10
C LEU A 91 -37.31 25.36 9.23
N SER A 92 -38.17 24.35 9.37
CA SER A 92 -39.62 24.53 9.56
C SER A 92 -40.02 24.91 10.99
N SER A 93 -39.12 24.89 11.97
CA SER A 93 -39.43 25.23 13.36
C SER A 93 -39.45 26.75 13.63
N ASN A 94 -40.08 27.53 12.76
CA ASN A 94 -40.26 28.98 12.91
C ASN A 94 -41.64 29.42 12.40
N ASN A 95 -42.00 30.69 12.62
CA ASN A 95 -43.32 31.22 12.27
C ASN A 95 -43.40 31.76 10.82
N VAL A 96 -42.33 31.61 10.03
CA VAL A 96 -42.22 32.14 8.65
C VAL A 96 -42.37 31.02 7.62
N ILE A 97 -41.81 29.85 7.92
CA ILE A 97 -41.79 28.67 7.07
C ILE A 97 -42.81 27.67 7.60
N ASN A 98 -43.80 27.32 6.77
CA ASN A 98 -44.79 26.31 7.13
C ASN A 98 -44.23 24.90 6.93
N THR A 99 -43.63 24.67 5.76
CA THR A 99 -43.09 23.37 5.38
C THR A 99 -41.82 23.51 4.56
N VAL A 100 -40.94 22.52 4.67
CA VAL A 100 -39.72 22.42 3.86
C VAL A 100 -39.66 21.02 3.29
N PHE A 101 -39.38 20.94 2.00
CA PHE A 101 -39.28 19.72 1.24
C PHE A 101 -37.95 19.69 0.50
N LEU A 102 -37.27 18.55 0.52
CA LEU A 102 -36.03 18.31 -0.21
C LEU A 102 -36.22 17.10 -1.10
N ARG A 103 -35.91 17.25 -2.38
CA ARG A 103 -35.87 16.16 -3.35
C ARG A 103 -34.45 16.01 -3.87
N LEU A 104 -33.96 14.78 -3.87
CA LEU A 104 -32.63 14.43 -4.36
C LEU A 104 -32.76 13.36 -5.45
N ASP A 105 -31.81 13.37 -6.38
CA ASP A 105 -31.61 12.27 -7.31
C ASP A 105 -30.81 11.15 -6.61
N THR A 106 -31.46 10.02 -6.32
CA THR A 106 -30.89 8.92 -5.52
C THR A 106 -29.90 8.04 -6.26
N GLU A 107 -29.81 8.13 -7.59
CA GLU A 107 -28.85 7.32 -8.35
C GLU A 107 -27.38 7.67 -8.01
N LEU A 108 -27.15 8.83 -7.39
CA LEU A 108 -25.81 9.36 -7.08
C LEU A 108 -25.36 9.14 -5.63
N PHE A 109 -26.23 8.62 -4.74
CA PHE A 109 -25.93 8.54 -3.29
C PHE A 109 -26.19 7.14 -2.72
N SER A 110 -25.13 6.40 -2.38
CA SER A 110 -25.25 5.08 -1.75
C SER A 110 -25.68 5.12 -0.28
N THR A 111 -25.57 6.28 0.38
CA THR A 111 -25.82 6.48 1.82
C THR A 111 -27.19 7.10 2.12
N ILE A 112 -27.85 7.62 1.10
CA ILE A 112 -29.16 8.27 1.19
C ILE A 112 -30.18 7.33 0.56
N ILE A 113 -31.13 6.83 1.35
CA ILE A 113 -32.12 5.85 0.87
C ILE A 113 -33.39 6.56 0.38
N GLY A 114 -33.72 7.71 0.98
CA GLY A 114 -34.86 8.53 0.59
C GLY A 114 -34.60 9.42 -0.63
N GLU A 115 -35.49 9.40 -1.62
CA GLU A 115 -35.55 10.41 -2.70
C GLU A 115 -36.14 11.75 -2.23
N ARG A 116 -36.84 11.73 -1.10
CA ARG A 116 -37.74 12.80 -0.65
C ARG A 116 -37.70 12.93 0.86
N PHE A 117 -37.53 14.15 1.34
CA PHE A 117 -37.44 14.47 2.77
C PHE A 117 -38.34 15.67 3.11
N GLY A 118 -39.03 15.59 4.25
CA GLY A 118 -39.91 16.65 4.76
C GLY A 118 -41.41 16.42 4.50
N ASP A 119 -42.23 17.30 5.09
CA ASP A 119 -43.70 17.22 5.03
C ASP A 119 -44.22 18.21 3.97
N GLY A 120 -44.54 17.78 2.75
CA GLY A 120 -44.89 18.72 1.67
C GLY A 120 -45.42 18.09 0.37
N ILE A 121 -45.85 18.97 -0.55
CA ILE A 121 -46.56 18.67 -1.81
C ILE A 121 -45.76 17.71 -2.70
N ILE A 122 -46.45 16.76 -3.34
CA ILE A 122 -45.88 15.87 -4.35
C ILE A 122 -45.57 16.70 -5.60
N LEU A 123 -44.29 17.00 -5.82
CA LEU A 123 -43.81 17.63 -7.04
C LEU A 123 -43.60 16.56 -8.12
N HIS A 124 -44.23 16.78 -9.29
CA HIS A 124 -44.06 15.96 -10.49
C HIS A 124 -43.38 16.79 -11.58
N GLY A 125 -42.23 16.35 -12.07
CA GLY A 125 -41.48 17.02 -13.14
C GLY A 125 -39.97 17.02 -12.95
N ASP A 126 -39.27 17.65 -13.89
CA ASP A 126 -37.82 17.91 -13.87
C ASP A 126 -37.47 18.98 -12.82
N PHE A 127 -36.24 18.95 -12.32
CA PHE A 127 -35.75 19.93 -11.35
C PHE A 127 -35.75 21.35 -11.95
N THR A 128 -36.13 22.32 -11.12
CA THR A 128 -35.99 23.74 -11.49
C THR A 128 -34.51 24.09 -11.75
N GLN A 129 -34.24 24.97 -12.72
CA GLN A 129 -32.87 25.37 -13.08
C GLN A 129 -32.41 26.67 -12.40
N HIS A 130 -33.36 27.48 -11.95
CA HIS A 130 -33.12 28.79 -11.34
C HIS A 130 -34.06 28.98 -10.14
N VAL A 131 -33.64 29.81 -9.20
CA VAL A 131 -34.47 30.19 -8.05
C VAL A 131 -35.76 30.84 -8.54
N SER A 132 -36.90 30.30 -8.15
CA SER A 132 -38.21 30.80 -8.58
C SER A 132 -39.25 30.70 -7.48
N TRP A 133 -40.21 31.62 -7.52
CA TRP A 133 -41.38 31.62 -6.63
C TRP A 133 -42.61 31.16 -7.41
N GLN A 134 -43.34 30.19 -6.87
CA GLN A 134 -44.69 29.85 -7.34
C GLN A 134 -45.63 29.96 -6.15
N ASP A 135 -46.61 30.86 -6.22
CA ASP A 135 -47.50 31.20 -5.11
C ASP A 135 -46.73 31.53 -3.81
N ASN A 136 -46.72 30.61 -2.84
CA ASN A 136 -46.02 30.73 -1.55
C ASN A 136 -44.80 29.80 -1.43
N ASP A 137 -44.47 29.05 -2.48
CA ASP A 137 -43.37 28.11 -2.52
C ASP A 137 -42.15 28.73 -3.20
N LEU A 138 -41.02 28.68 -2.49
CA LEU A 138 -39.69 29.04 -2.99
C LEU A 138 -38.97 27.78 -3.45
N PHE A 139 -38.66 27.71 -4.74
CA PHE A 139 -37.90 26.62 -5.35
C PHE A 139 -36.44 27.03 -5.49
N MET A 140 -35.53 26.22 -4.94
CA MET A 140 -34.09 26.43 -5.05
C MET A 140 -33.40 25.16 -5.55
N PRO A 141 -32.72 25.22 -6.70
CA PRO A 141 -31.96 24.08 -7.21
C PRO A 141 -30.72 23.78 -6.37
N LEU A 142 -30.43 22.50 -6.20
CA LEU A 142 -29.16 22.02 -5.67
C LEU A 142 -28.28 21.60 -6.84
N SER A 143 -27.24 22.40 -7.12
CA SER A 143 -26.30 22.11 -8.19
C SER A 143 -24.93 21.73 -7.64
N VAL A 144 -24.38 20.65 -8.20
CA VAL A 144 -23.00 20.20 -7.97
C VAL A 144 -22.35 20.07 -9.34
N GLU A 145 -21.19 20.70 -9.53
CA GLU A 145 -20.44 20.65 -10.81
C GLU A 145 -21.28 20.98 -12.06
N ASN A 146 -22.18 21.96 -11.94
CA ASN A 146 -23.05 22.44 -13.03
C ASN A 146 -24.16 21.45 -13.45
N GLN A 147 -24.41 20.41 -12.66
CA GLN A 147 -25.55 19.50 -12.78
C GLN A 147 -26.49 19.68 -11.59
N VAL A 148 -27.80 19.79 -11.86
CA VAL A 148 -28.82 19.87 -10.81
C VAL A 148 -29.10 18.46 -10.30
N ILE A 149 -28.73 18.21 -9.05
CA ILE A 149 -28.84 16.90 -8.36
C ILE A 149 -30.05 16.83 -7.42
N GLY A 150 -30.80 17.93 -7.29
CA GLY A 150 -31.96 18.02 -6.43
C GLY A 150 -32.57 19.41 -6.38
N GLU A 151 -33.62 19.55 -5.57
CA GLU A 151 -34.28 20.82 -5.31
C GLU A 151 -34.74 20.92 -3.85
N LEU A 152 -34.54 22.09 -3.25
CA LEU A 152 -35.08 22.47 -1.95
C LEU A 152 -36.29 23.39 -2.16
N VAL A 153 -37.43 23.00 -1.61
CA VAL A 153 -38.69 23.74 -1.69
C VAL A 153 -39.12 24.19 -0.31
N VAL A 154 -39.37 25.48 -0.15
CA VAL A 154 -39.75 26.11 1.12
C VAL A 154 -41.11 26.78 0.96
N ASN A 155 -42.12 26.30 1.68
CA ASN A 155 -43.43 26.95 1.75
C ASN A 155 -43.40 28.04 2.82
N VAL A 156 -43.66 29.27 2.40
CA VAL A 156 -43.68 30.45 3.27
C VAL A 156 -45.12 30.82 3.59
N GLY A 157 -45.41 31.01 4.89
CA GLY A 157 -46.74 31.46 5.34
C GLY A 157 -47.03 32.92 4.99
N GLU A 158 -48.22 33.41 5.35
CA GLU A 158 -48.52 34.84 5.28
C GLU A 158 -47.62 35.61 6.27
N SER A 159 -46.52 36.14 5.74
CA SER A 159 -45.49 36.85 6.50
C SER A 159 -45.44 38.32 6.10
N LEU A 160 -45.07 39.18 7.04
CA LEU A 160 -44.78 40.60 6.81
C LEU A 160 -43.39 40.80 6.16
N ILE A 161 -42.62 39.72 5.99
CA ILE A 161 -41.24 39.74 5.47
C ILE A 161 -41.25 39.67 3.94
N GLU A 162 -40.39 40.47 3.31
CA GLU A 162 -40.18 40.45 1.86
C GLU A 162 -39.62 39.11 1.36
N ARG A 163 -40.14 38.64 0.22
CA ARG A 163 -39.74 37.36 -0.40
C ARG A 163 -38.25 37.31 -0.74
N ASP A 164 -37.68 38.40 -1.22
CA ASP A 164 -36.25 38.49 -1.56
C ASP A 164 -35.36 38.31 -0.33
N PHE A 165 -35.79 38.84 0.83
CA PHE A 165 -35.07 38.63 2.09
C PHE A 165 -35.08 37.16 2.48
N ILE A 166 -36.22 36.47 2.40
CA ILE A 166 -36.31 35.04 2.72
C ILE A 166 -35.40 34.22 1.80
N ALA A 167 -35.46 34.46 0.49
CA ALA A 167 -34.58 33.80 -0.48
C ALA A 167 -33.10 34.04 -0.16
N SER A 168 -32.71 35.26 0.22
CA SER A 168 -31.33 35.59 0.61
C SER A 168 -30.85 34.84 1.86
N GLN A 169 -31.76 34.56 2.80
CA GLN A 169 -31.43 33.83 4.03
C GLN A 169 -31.37 32.32 3.82
N ILE A 170 -32.16 31.75 2.90
CA ILE A 170 -32.11 30.30 2.62
C ILE A 170 -31.00 29.94 1.64
N ALA A 171 -30.54 30.85 0.78
CA ALA A 171 -29.44 30.58 -0.16
C ALA A 171 -28.18 29.96 0.52
N PRO A 172 -27.67 30.45 1.67
CA PRO A 172 -26.56 29.79 2.37
C PRO A 172 -26.85 28.36 2.84
N VAL A 173 -28.12 28.00 3.07
CA VAL A 173 -28.51 26.63 3.44
C VAL A 173 -28.39 25.69 2.24
N VAL A 174 -28.76 26.19 1.06
CA VAL A 174 -28.59 25.49 -0.21
C VAL A 174 -27.10 25.28 -0.50
N ASP A 175 -26.28 26.33 -0.35
CA ASP A 175 -24.82 26.23 -0.52
C ASP A 175 -24.20 25.20 0.43
N LEU A 176 -24.67 25.17 1.68
CA LEU A 176 -24.23 24.19 2.66
C LEU A 176 -24.58 22.76 2.24
N LEU A 177 -25.81 22.54 1.75
CA LEU A 177 -26.26 21.24 1.25
C LEU A 177 -25.47 20.81 0.01
N CYS A 178 -25.27 21.70 -0.97
CA CYS A 178 -24.46 21.42 -2.15
C CYS A 178 -23.02 21.02 -1.76
N SER A 179 -22.42 21.74 -0.82
CA SER A 179 -21.07 21.43 -0.32
C SER A 179 -21.01 20.05 0.35
N ALA A 180 -22.02 19.70 1.16
CA ALA A 180 -22.09 18.39 1.82
C ALA A 180 -22.30 17.24 0.81
N LEU A 181 -23.18 17.42 -0.16
CA LEU A 181 -23.46 16.45 -1.21
C LEU A 181 -22.24 16.23 -2.12
N SER A 182 -21.58 17.31 -2.55
CA SER A 182 -20.35 17.25 -3.35
C SER A 182 -19.24 16.48 -2.62
N ARG A 183 -19.04 16.75 -1.33
CA ARG A 183 -18.08 15.99 -0.50
C ARG A 183 -18.42 14.51 -0.44
N GLN A 184 -19.69 14.14 -0.30
CA GLN A 184 -20.10 12.73 -0.22
C GLN A 184 -19.83 11.98 -1.53
N ILE A 185 -20.10 12.61 -2.68
CA ILE A 185 -19.80 12.06 -4.00
C ILE A 185 -18.29 11.84 -4.14
N MET A 186 -17.48 12.86 -3.80
CA MET A 186 -16.02 12.77 -3.87
C MET A 186 -15.47 11.64 -2.98
N MET A 187 -15.97 11.51 -1.75
CA MET A 187 -15.56 10.45 -0.82
C MET A 187 -15.90 9.06 -1.36
N THR A 188 -17.08 8.89 -1.95
CA THR A 188 -17.52 7.60 -2.51
C THR A 188 -16.67 7.22 -3.73
N ASN A 189 -16.47 8.16 -4.67
CA ASN A 189 -15.63 7.95 -5.85
C ASN A 189 -14.17 7.62 -5.48
N MET A 190 -13.62 8.30 -4.46
CA MET A 190 -12.28 8.00 -3.96
C MET A 190 -12.21 6.61 -3.34
N GLN A 191 -13.21 6.20 -2.57
CA GLN A 191 -13.26 4.87 -1.97
C GLN A 191 -13.35 3.77 -3.03
N GLU A 192 -14.18 3.93 -4.06
CA GLU A 192 -14.30 2.96 -5.15
C GLU A 192 -13.03 2.89 -6.00
N ALA A 193 -12.39 4.03 -6.29
CA ALA A 193 -11.12 4.05 -7.00
C ALA A 193 -10.02 3.34 -6.19
N ARG A 194 -9.98 3.59 -4.88
CA ARG A 194 -9.05 2.94 -3.95
C ARG A 194 -9.28 1.44 -3.89
N ASN A 195 -10.52 0.99 -3.69
CA ASN A 195 -10.84 -0.44 -3.62
C ASN A 195 -10.45 -1.17 -4.92
N ARG A 196 -10.72 -0.58 -6.09
CA ARG A 196 -10.28 -1.15 -7.38
C ARG A 196 -8.77 -1.25 -7.51
N ALA A 197 -8.04 -0.24 -7.04
CA ALA A 197 -6.58 -0.25 -7.04
C ALA A 197 -6.03 -1.34 -6.11
N GLU A 198 -6.56 -1.45 -4.89
CA GLU A 198 -6.16 -2.46 -3.90
C GLU A 198 -6.46 -3.88 -4.39
N GLU A 199 -7.62 -4.12 -5.01
CA GLU A 199 -7.98 -5.42 -5.58
C GLU A 199 -7.07 -5.81 -6.76
N SER A 200 -6.76 -4.86 -7.65
CA SER A 200 -5.82 -5.07 -8.75
C SER A 200 -4.41 -5.40 -8.24
N GLU A 201 -3.95 -4.69 -7.21
CA GLU A 201 -2.64 -4.95 -6.60
C GLU A 201 -2.60 -6.34 -5.96
N ARG A 202 -3.61 -6.68 -5.16
CA ARG A 202 -3.73 -7.99 -4.51
C ARG A 202 -3.76 -9.14 -5.51
N SER A 203 -4.58 -9.03 -6.56
CA SER A 203 -4.67 -10.04 -7.62
C SER A 203 -3.33 -10.25 -8.33
N THR A 204 -2.60 -9.15 -8.58
CA THR A 204 -1.25 -9.21 -9.16
C THR A 204 -0.28 -9.95 -8.22
N LYS A 205 -0.32 -9.66 -6.92
CA LYS A 205 0.53 -10.32 -5.91
C LYS A 205 0.26 -11.82 -5.82
N GLU A 206 -1.01 -12.22 -5.69
CA GLU A 206 -1.43 -13.62 -5.62
C GLU A 206 -1.05 -14.39 -6.89
N PHE A 207 -1.21 -13.78 -8.08
CA PHE A 207 -0.84 -14.39 -9.36
C PHE A 207 0.67 -14.69 -9.45
N VAL A 208 1.52 -13.73 -9.06
CA VAL A 208 2.97 -13.92 -9.08
C VAL A 208 3.41 -14.98 -8.08
N ALA A 209 2.82 -15.01 -6.88
CA ALA A 209 3.11 -16.05 -5.88
C ALA A 209 2.70 -17.45 -6.38
N MET A 210 1.53 -17.56 -7.03
CA MET A 210 1.06 -18.81 -7.64
C MET A 210 2.01 -19.27 -8.75
N ILE A 211 2.35 -18.42 -9.71
CA ILE A 211 3.24 -18.79 -10.83
C ILE A 211 4.62 -19.21 -10.33
N ASN A 212 5.15 -18.56 -9.29
CA ASN A 212 6.40 -18.96 -8.66
C ASN A 212 6.39 -20.44 -8.25
N HIS A 213 5.30 -20.88 -7.64
CA HIS A 213 5.14 -22.26 -7.19
C HIS A 213 4.87 -23.23 -8.35
N GLU A 214 3.97 -22.85 -9.26
CA GLU A 214 3.53 -23.70 -10.38
C GLU A 214 4.63 -23.96 -11.41
N LEU A 215 5.57 -23.03 -11.61
CA LEU A 215 6.71 -23.24 -12.50
C LEU A 215 7.85 -24.01 -11.83
N ARG A 216 8.07 -23.81 -10.53
CA ARG A 216 9.19 -24.41 -9.79
C ARG A 216 9.00 -25.91 -9.57
N THR A 217 7.79 -26.32 -9.18
CA THR A 217 7.47 -27.72 -8.84
C THR A 217 7.76 -28.72 -9.98
N PRO A 218 7.24 -28.54 -11.22
CA PRO A 218 7.50 -29.48 -12.30
C PRO A 218 8.97 -29.47 -12.75
N LEU A 219 9.64 -28.32 -12.69
CA LEU A 219 11.05 -28.22 -13.06
C LEU A 219 11.95 -28.97 -12.08
N ASN A 220 11.71 -28.82 -10.78
CA ASN A 220 12.44 -29.54 -9.75
C ASN A 220 12.19 -31.04 -9.83
N ALA A 221 10.98 -31.48 -10.19
CA ALA A 221 10.69 -32.89 -10.43
C ALA A 221 11.47 -33.45 -11.63
N LEU A 222 11.59 -32.68 -12.73
CA LEU A 222 12.38 -33.06 -13.90
C LEU A 222 13.89 -33.13 -13.59
N LEU A 223 14.43 -32.11 -12.93
CA LEU A 223 15.84 -32.08 -12.52
C LEU A 223 16.16 -33.17 -11.51
N GLY A 224 15.30 -33.38 -10.52
CA GLY A 224 15.43 -34.46 -9.56
C GLY A 224 15.46 -35.82 -10.26
N SER A 225 14.55 -36.06 -11.20
CA SER A 225 14.54 -37.30 -12.01
C SER A 225 15.83 -37.47 -12.82
N ALA A 226 16.38 -36.39 -13.36
CA ALA A 226 17.66 -36.41 -14.07
C ALA A 226 18.84 -36.74 -13.13
N GLU A 227 18.87 -36.19 -11.92
CA GLU A 227 19.87 -36.54 -10.91
C GLU A 227 19.77 -38.01 -10.49
N LEU A 228 18.55 -38.56 -10.34
CA LEU A 228 18.37 -39.98 -10.01
C LEU A 228 18.94 -40.88 -11.11
N LEU A 229 18.67 -40.54 -12.37
CA LEU A 229 19.19 -41.28 -13.53
C LEU A 229 20.72 -41.23 -13.59
N HIS A 230 21.34 -40.14 -13.13
CA HIS A 230 22.79 -39.99 -13.12
C HIS A 230 23.48 -41.05 -12.24
N GLY A 231 22.78 -41.56 -11.22
CA GLY A 231 23.27 -42.62 -10.33
C GLY A 231 23.05 -44.05 -10.83
N THR A 232 22.51 -44.25 -12.05
CA THR A 232 22.23 -45.57 -12.61
C THR A 232 23.30 -46.01 -13.62
N ASP A 233 23.39 -47.32 -13.88
CA ASP A 233 24.27 -47.86 -14.92
C ASP A 233 23.81 -47.37 -16.30
N MET A 234 24.63 -46.52 -16.93
CA MET A 234 24.34 -45.89 -18.22
C MET A 234 25.52 -46.03 -19.17
N ASN A 235 25.24 -46.07 -20.47
CA ASN A 235 26.29 -45.99 -21.50
C ASN A 235 26.75 -44.53 -21.71
N GLU A 236 27.86 -44.34 -22.43
CA GLU A 236 28.44 -43.00 -22.67
C GLU A 236 27.45 -42.04 -23.35
N GLU A 237 26.66 -42.54 -24.31
CA GLU A 237 25.68 -41.74 -25.06
C GLU A 237 24.52 -41.28 -24.14
N GLN A 238 24.05 -42.14 -23.25
CA GLN A 238 23.04 -41.81 -22.23
C GLN A 238 23.57 -40.81 -21.19
N GLN A 239 24.83 -40.97 -20.76
CA GLN A 239 25.48 -40.00 -19.87
C GLN A 239 25.57 -38.62 -20.51
N GLU A 240 25.94 -38.55 -21.78
CA GLU A 240 26.02 -37.28 -22.50
C GLU A 240 24.64 -36.63 -22.67
N MET A 241 23.62 -37.40 -23.09
CA MET A 241 22.23 -36.91 -23.17
C MET A 241 21.71 -36.41 -21.83
N LEU A 242 21.98 -37.14 -20.74
CA LEU A 242 21.55 -36.75 -19.41
C LEU A 242 22.27 -35.47 -18.93
N LYS A 243 23.57 -35.34 -19.23
CA LYS A 243 24.35 -34.15 -18.92
C LYS A 243 23.82 -32.93 -19.67
N THR A 244 23.45 -33.07 -20.94
CA THR A 244 22.79 -32.01 -21.72
C THR A 244 21.41 -31.66 -21.17
N LEU A 245 20.62 -32.66 -20.76
CA LEU A 245 19.29 -32.47 -20.18
C LEU A 245 19.37 -31.72 -18.84
N SER A 246 20.27 -32.14 -17.94
CA SER A 246 20.52 -31.46 -16.67
C SER A 246 20.95 -30.01 -16.91
N HIS A 247 21.92 -29.79 -17.80
CA HIS A 247 22.39 -28.44 -18.13
C HIS A 247 21.27 -27.55 -18.68
N SER A 248 20.40 -28.11 -19.52
CA SER A 248 19.25 -27.39 -20.09
C SER A 248 18.17 -27.10 -19.02
N GLY A 249 17.97 -28.02 -18.07
CA GLY A 249 17.09 -27.82 -16.92
C GLY A 249 17.60 -26.75 -15.96
N ASP A 250 18.91 -26.72 -15.70
CA ASP A 250 19.57 -25.67 -14.90
C ASP A 250 19.43 -24.30 -15.57
N LEU A 251 19.65 -24.22 -16.89
CA LEU A 251 19.43 -22.99 -17.66
C LEU A 251 17.98 -22.51 -17.55
N LEU A 252 17.01 -23.42 -17.72
CA LEU A 252 15.59 -23.09 -17.57
C LEU A 252 15.26 -22.62 -16.14
N ARG A 253 15.90 -23.22 -15.13
CA ARG A 253 15.78 -22.81 -13.72
C ARG A 253 16.24 -21.37 -13.52
N HIS A 254 17.38 -21.01 -14.08
CA HIS A 254 17.88 -19.64 -14.04
C HIS A 254 16.94 -18.66 -14.75
N ILE A 255 16.46 -18.98 -15.95
CA ILE A 255 15.52 -18.11 -16.70
C ILE A 255 14.22 -17.89 -15.93
N ILE A 256 13.64 -18.96 -15.39
CA ILE A 256 12.41 -18.89 -14.62
C ILE A 256 12.64 -18.06 -13.35
N ASN A 257 13.73 -18.30 -12.63
CA ASN A 257 14.04 -17.52 -11.44
C ASN A 257 14.25 -16.03 -11.76
N ASP A 258 14.95 -15.69 -12.84
CA ASP A 258 15.11 -14.28 -13.28
C ASP A 258 13.76 -13.63 -13.59
N LEU A 259 12.89 -14.34 -14.31
CA LEU A 259 11.56 -13.83 -14.67
C LEU A 259 10.67 -13.66 -13.44
N LEU A 260 10.75 -14.60 -12.50
CA LEU A 260 10.01 -14.56 -11.25
C LEU A 260 10.52 -13.46 -10.32
N ASP A 261 11.83 -13.30 -10.19
CA ASP A 261 12.44 -12.21 -9.41
C ASP A 261 12.05 -10.86 -10.01
N PHE A 262 12.12 -10.69 -11.34
CA PHE A 262 11.64 -9.49 -12.01
C PHE A 262 10.14 -9.23 -11.77
N SER A 263 9.33 -10.28 -11.80
CA SER A 263 7.89 -10.18 -11.51
C SER A 263 7.60 -9.81 -10.06
N LYS A 264 8.37 -10.32 -9.09
CA LYS A 264 8.27 -9.93 -7.67
C LYS A 264 8.70 -8.48 -7.44
N MET A 265 9.76 -8.04 -8.11
CA MET A 265 10.25 -6.66 -8.07
C MET A 265 9.21 -5.67 -8.57
N ASN A 266 8.65 -5.89 -9.77
CA ASN A 266 7.65 -4.97 -10.34
C ASN A 266 6.37 -4.90 -9.49
N ALA A 267 6.04 -5.98 -8.79
CA ALA A 267 4.92 -6.02 -7.86
C ALA A 267 5.23 -5.46 -6.46
N GLY A 268 6.46 -4.98 -6.23
CA GLY A 268 6.90 -4.45 -4.93
C GLY A 268 6.92 -5.49 -3.81
N MET A 269 7.01 -6.77 -4.14
CA MET A 269 7.00 -7.89 -3.18
C MET A 269 8.41 -8.43 -2.87
N MET A 270 9.45 -7.68 -3.23
CA MET A 270 10.81 -8.12 -3.03
C MET A 270 11.35 -7.59 -1.70
N ASP A 271 11.38 -8.46 -0.71
CA ASP A 271 11.93 -8.16 0.61
C ASP A 271 13.41 -8.55 0.69
N LEU A 272 14.21 -7.66 1.29
CA LEU A 272 15.59 -7.97 1.67
C LEU A 272 15.58 -8.73 2.99
N ILE A 273 16.37 -9.79 3.07
CA ILE A 273 16.51 -10.64 4.26
C ILE A 273 17.92 -10.43 4.80
N PRO A 274 18.15 -9.40 5.64
CA PRO A 274 19.49 -9.10 6.12
C PRO A 274 19.97 -10.22 7.05
N THR A 275 21.17 -10.72 6.78
CA THR A 275 21.89 -11.70 7.59
C THR A 275 23.25 -11.15 7.99
N HIS A 276 23.85 -11.75 9.02
CA HIS A 276 25.25 -11.47 9.33
C HIS A 276 26.14 -12.34 8.46
N PHE A 277 27.09 -11.72 7.75
CA PHE A 277 28.05 -12.44 6.91
C PHE A 277 29.41 -11.76 6.90
N SER A 278 30.47 -12.52 6.58
CA SER A 278 31.82 -11.99 6.46
C SER A 278 32.25 -11.84 5.00
N TRP A 279 33.12 -10.87 4.70
CA TRP A 279 33.71 -10.75 3.35
C TRP A 279 34.46 -12.01 2.90
N PRO A 280 35.25 -12.70 3.76
CA PRO A 280 35.86 -13.98 3.42
C PRO A 280 34.87 -15.02 2.89
N ASP A 281 33.68 -15.12 3.47
CA ASP A 281 32.65 -16.08 3.03
C ASP A 281 32.13 -15.75 1.62
N LEU A 282 31.85 -14.46 1.38
CA LEU A 282 31.45 -13.96 0.06
C LEU A 282 32.55 -14.21 -0.99
N ARG A 283 33.81 -13.93 -0.62
CA ARG A 283 34.98 -14.17 -1.47
C ARG A 283 35.15 -15.65 -1.80
N ASN A 284 35.08 -16.54 -0.80
CA ASN A 284 35.24 -17.97 -1.02
C ASN A 284 34.12 -18.54 -1.90
N THR A 285 32.91 -18.03 -1.74
CA THR A 285 31.76 -18.39 -2.58
C THR A 285 31.98 -17.98 -4.04
N MET A 286 32.41 -16.73 -4.30
CA MET A 286 32.72 -16.26 -5.65
C MET A 286 33.82 -17.09 -6.32
N ILE A 287 34.92 -17.34 -5.59
CA ILE A 287 36.05 -18.12 -6.09
C ILE A 287 35.62 -19.55 -6.42
N GLY A 288 34.88 -20.20 -5.50
CA GLY A 288 34.41 -21.57 -5.69
C GLY A 288 33.46 -21.74 -6.88
N ILE A 289 32.71 -20.70 -7.26
CA ILE A 289 31.79 -20.73 -8.40
C ILE A 289 32.53 -20.46 -9.72
N PHE A 290 33.35 -19.41 -9.78
CA PHE A 290 33.84 -18.88 -11.06
C PHE A 290 35.22 -19.40 -11.46
N GLU A 291 36.08 -19.76 -10.51
CA GLU A 291 37.44 -20.21 -10.82
C GLU A 291 37.48 -21.47 -11.72
N PRO A 292 36.64 -22.51 -11.51
CA PRO A 292 36.59 -23.65 -12.41
C PRO A 292 36.17 -23.26 -13.84
N ILE A 293 35.19 -22.35 -13.96
CA ILE A 293 34.62 -21.92 -15.25
C ILE A 293 35.64 -21.07 -16.03
N THR A 294 36.36 -20.18 -15.35
CA THR A 294 37.39 -19.34 -15.97
C THR A 294 38.62 -20.16 -16.35
N GLN A 295 39.01 -21.15 -15.54
CA GLN A 295 40.10 -22.08 -15.89
C GLN A 295 39.77 -22.92 -17.12
N GLU A 296 38.54 -23.43 -17.25
CA GLU A 296 38.10 -24.18 -18.43
C GLU A 296 38.15 -23.33 -19.71
N LYS A 297 37.83 -22.03 -19.60
CA LYS A 297 37.91 -21.07 -20.71
C LYS A 297 39.31 -20.46 -20.93
N GLY A 298 40.26 -20.67 -20.04
CA GLY A 298 41.59 -20.05 -20.09
C GLY A 298 41.59 -18.54 -19.82
N ILE A 299 40.69 -18.06 -18.95
CA ILE A 299 40.57 -16.66 -18.52
C ILE A 299 41.16 -16.54 -17.11
N GLU A 300 41.96 -15.50 -16.85
CA GLU A 300 42.49 -15.23 -15.50
C GLU A 300 41.43 -14.56 -14.62
N PHE A 301 41.26 -15.01 -13.39
CA PHE A 301 40.25 -14.48 -12.45
C PHE A 301 40.92 -14.00 -11.17
N PHE A 302 40.73 -12.72 -10.84
CA PHE A 302 41.33 -12.08 -9.67
C PHE A 302 40.26 -11.46 -8.76
N VAL A 303 40.38 -11.70 -7.45
CA VAL A 303 39.57 -11.05 -6.42
C VAL A 303 40.48 -10.30 -5.45
N GLU A 304 40.46 -8.97 -5.53
CA GLU A 304 41.32 -8.05 -4.78
C GLU A 304 40.51 -7.21 -3.79
N VAL A 305 41.14 -6.87 -2.66
CA VAL A 305 40.57 -6.03 -1.60
C VAL A 305 41.50 -4.86 -1.37
N ASP A 306 40.98 -3.64 -1.54
CA ASP A 306 41.79 -2.42 -1.56
C ASP A 306 41.78 -1.65 -0.21
N SER A 307 40.99 -2.08 0.77
CA SER A 307 40.83 -1.41 2.07
C SER A 307 40.61 -2.41 3.22
N GLU A 308 40.82 -1.98 4.46
CA GLU A 308 40.42 -2.77 5.64
C GLU A 308 38.89 -2.97 5.62
N MET A 309 38.47 -4.23 5.52
CA MET A 309 37.06 -4.63 5.54
C MET A 309 36.62 -4.88 6.98
N PRO A 310 35.39 -4.51 7.35
CA PRO A 310 34.75 -4.98 8.58
C PRO A 310 34.80 -6.51 8.68
N THR A 311 34.87 -7.02 9.91
CA THR A 311 34.85 -8.46 10.19
C THR A 311 33.49 -9.09 9.87
N MET A 312 32.40 -8.34 10.13
CA MET A 312 31.02 -8.76 9.89
C MET A 312 30.21 -7.62 9.29
N PHE A 313 29.44 -7.96 8.26
CA PHE A 313 28.43 -7.11 7.63
C PHE A 313 27.05 -7.57 8.07
N PHE A 314 26.10 -6.64 8.14
CA PHE A 314 24.69 -6.94 8.24
C PHE A 314 23.99 -6.50 6.94
N GLY A 315 23.50 -7.47 6.17
CA GLY A 315 22.85 -7.25 4.88
C GLY A 315 22.47 -8.57 4.19
N ASP A 316 21.77 -8.49 3.06
CA ASP A 316 21.27 -9.68 2.38
C ASP A 316 22.37 -10.37 1.55
N PHE A 317 23.00 -11.39 2.13
CA PHE A 317 24.10 -12.14 1.50
C PHE A 317 23.68 -12.79 0.17
N GLU A 318 22.48 -13.34 0.07
CA GLU A 318 22.00 -14.03 -1.13
C GLU A 318 21.81 -13.05 -2.29
N ARG A 319 21.24 -11.86 -2.02
CA ARG A 319 21.03 -10.83 -3.05
C ARG A 319 22.32 -10.18 -3.51
N ILE A 320 23.28 -9.98 -2.60
CA ILE A 320 24.63 -9.51 -2.97
C ILE A 320 25.32 -10.55 -3.86
N CYS A 321 25.26 -11.84 -3.49
CA CYS A 321 25.76 -12.93 -4.32
C CYS A 321 25.09 -12.93 -5.71
N GLN A 322 23.77 -12.72 -5.77
CA GLN A 322 23.03 -12.68 -7.03
C GLN A 322 23.51 -11.55 -7.96
N ILE A 323 23.74 -10.34 -7.43
CA ILE A 323 24.31 -9.21 -8.20
C ILE A 323 25.67 -9.62 -8.77
N LEU A 324 26.54 -10.18 -7.92
CA LEU A 324 27.90 -10.57 -8.32
C LEU A 324 27.88 -11.69 -9.36
N VAL A 325 27.01 -12.70 -9.20
CA VAL A 325 26.88 -13.80 -10.15
C VAL A 325 26.44 -13.31 -11.52
N ASN A 326 25.49 -12.38 -11.57
CA ASN A 326 25.03 -11.79 -12.82
C ASN A 326 26.11 -10.95 -13.51
N LEU A 327 26.85 -10.13 -12.77
CA LEU A 327 27.91 -9.29 -13.33
C LEU A 327 29.13 -10.11 -13.78
N ILE A 328 29.63 -11.03 -12.95
CA ILE A 328 30.77 -11.89 -13.28
C ILE A 328 30.39 -12.88 -14.38
N GLY A 329 29.17 -13.43 -14.35
CA GLY A 329 28.66 -14.30 -15.41
C GLY A 329 28.64 -13.59 -16.78
N ASN A 330 28.22 -12.33 -16.82
CA ASN A 330 28.30 -11.51 -18.03
C ASN A 330 29.75 -11.28 -18.47
N ALA A 331 30.66 -10.95 -17.55
CA ALA A 331 32.08 -10.79 -17.85
C ALA A 331 32.70 -12.06 -18.49
N ILE A 332 32.41 -13.25 -17.94
CA ILE A 332 32.87 -14.54 -18.47
C ILE A 332 32.23 -14.88 -19.81
N LYS A 333 30.99 -14.44 -20.04
CA LYS A 333 30.27 -14.66 -21.30
C LYS A 333 30.87 -13.83 -22.44
N PHE A 334 31.25 -12.57 -22.19
CA PHE A 334 31.70 -11.63 -23.21
C PHE A 334 33.23 -11.46 -23.31
N THR A 335 33.99 -12.19 -22.48
CA THR A 335 35.46 -12.25 -22.54
C THR A 335 35.88 -13.59 -23.14
N ALA A 336 36.55 -13.56 -24.28
CA ALA A 336 37.06 -14.78 -24.94
C ALA A 336 38.46 -15.18 -24.46
N GLN A 337 39.33 -14.19 -24.23
CA GLN A 337 40.69 -14.34 -23.69
C GLN A 337 41.04 -13.08 -22.90
N GLY A 338 41.81 -13.23 -21.82
CA GLY A 338 42.24 -12.11 -20.97
C GLY A 338 41.95 -12.35 -19.49
N GLU A 339 41.56 -11.29 -18.78
CA GLU A 339 41.36 -11.33 -17.34
C GLU A 339 40.03 -10.72 -16.90
N ILE A 340 39.52 -11.20 -15.78
CA ILE A 340 38.36 -10.66 -15.07
C ILE A 340 38.82 -10.33 -13.65
N LYS A 341 38.62 -9.08 -13.25
CA LYS A 341 39.08 -8.55 -11.97
C LYS A 341 37.92 -8.00 -11.15
N VAL A 342 37.75 -8.54 -9.94
CA VAL A 342 36.79 -8.06 -8.94
C VAL A 342 37.55 -7.31 -7.86
N ARG A 343 37.23 -6.02 -7.66
CA ARG A 343 37.82 -5.18 -6.62
C ARG A 343 36.77 -4.74 -5.62
N ALA A 344 37.04 -4.92 -4.34
CA ALA A 344 36.16 -4.47 -3.27
C ALA A 344 36.82 -3.39 -2.40
N LYS A 345 36.05 -2.35 -2.10
CA LYS A 345 36.41 -1.22 -1.25
C LYS A 345 35.33 -0.97 -0.23
N TRP A 346 35.75 -0.70 0.99
CA TRP A 346 34.90 -0.27 2.09
C TRP A 346 35.22 1.17 2.45
N HIS A 347 34.20 2.01 2.54
CA HIS A 347 34.33 3.39 2.99
C HIS A 347 33.02 3.89 3.59
N ASP A 348 33.07 4.37 4.84
CA ASP A 348 31.98 5.10 5.50
C ASP A 348 30.60 4.41 5.42
N GLY A 349 30.52 3.13 5.81
CA GLY A 349 29.26 2.37 5.77
C GLY A 349 28.84 1.87 4.38
N GLN A 350 29.68 2.04 3.36
CA GLN A 350 29.37 1.63 1.98
C GLN A 350 30.37 0.58 1.46
N LEU A 351 29.82 -0.51 0.92
CA LEU A 351 30.57 -1.51 0.17
C LEU A 351 30.49 -1.15 -1.31
N ARG A 352 31.66 -0.86 -1.88
CA ARG A 352 31.84 -0.60 -3.31
C ARG A 352 32.56 -1.77 -3.95
N VAL A 353 31.91 -2.44 -4.89
CA VAL A 353 32.50 -3.53 -5.66
C VAL A 353 32.55 -3.14 -7.14
N SER A 354 33.72 -3.31 -7.75
CA SER A 354 33.87 -3.20 -9.20
C SER A 354 34.21 -4.56 -9.83
N VAL A 355 33.55 -4.86 -10.94
CA VAL A 355 33.79 -6.04 -11.77
C VAL A 355 34.26 -5.52 -13.12
N SER A 356 35.52 -5.78 -13.45
CA SER A 356 36.16 -5.36 -14.70
C SER A 356 36.46 -6.58 -15.56
N ASP A 357 36.20 -6.48 -16.86
CA ASP A 357 36.52 -7.47 -17.87
C ASP A 357 37.36 -6.86 -19.00
N THR A 358 38.17 -7.67 -19.68
CA THR A 358 38.92 -7.28 -20.90
C THR A 358 38.22 -7.75 -22.18
N GLY A 359 36.88 -7.84 -22.17
CA GLY A 359 36.07 -8.37 -23.26
C GLY A 359 35.85 -7.40 -24.42
N VAL A 360 34.80 -7.65 -25.20
CA VAL A 360 34.48 -6.89 -26.42
C VAL A 360 34.06 -5.44 -26.18
N GLY A 361 33.71 -5.08 -24.95
CA GLY A 361 33.16 -3.76 -24.60
C GLY A 361 31.76 -3.51 -25.18
N ILE A 362 31.13 -2.40 -24.77
CA ILE A 362 29.73 -2.07 -25.07
C ILE A 362 29.66 -0.72 -25.79
N THR A 363 28.90 -0.65 -26.90
CA THR A 363 28.69 0.58 -27.67
C THR A 363 27.88 1.62 -26.89
N GLN A 364 28.12 2.90 -27.16
CA GLN A 364 27.50 4.00 -26.42
C GLN A 364 25.97 4.05 -26.58
N ASP A 365 25.45 3.64 -27.75
CA ASP A 365 24.01 3.51 -27.98
C ASP A 365 23.39 2.42 -27.09
N ALA A 366 24.06 1.28 -26.95
CA ALA A 366 23.58 0.16 -26.13
C ALA A 366 23.69 0.44 -24.62
N GLN A 367 24.67 1.25 -24.18
CA GLN A 367 24.84 1.61 -22.76
C GLN A 367 23.62 2.31 -22.17
N THR A 368 22.87 3.08 -22.97
CA THR A 368 21.72 3.86 -22.48
C THR A 368 20.53 2.97 -22.12
N GLN A 369 20.35 1.85 -22.82
CA GLN A 369 19.22 0.93 -22.67
C GLN A 369 19.62 -0.40 -21.99
N LEU A 370 20.87 -0.52 -21.54
CA LEU A 370 21.42 -1.79 -21.06
C LEU A 370 20.72 -2.32 -19.80
N PHE A 371 20.21 -1.40 -18.97
CA PHE A 371 19.47 -1.74 -17.75
C PHE A 371 17.96 -1.86 -17.99
N ASP A 372 17.47 -1.58 -19.20
CA ASP A 372 16.06 -1.75 -19.53
C ASP A 372 15.72 -3.24 -19.63
N PRO A 373 14.58 -3.70 -19.09
CA PRO A 373 14.20 -5.10 -19.12
C PRO A 373 14.08 -5.65 -20.54
N PHE A 374 14.57 -6.87 -20.75
CA PHE A 374 14.52 -7.60 -22.03
C PHE A 374 15.35 -6.99 -23.17
N VAL A 375 16.18 -5.97 -22.88
CA VAL A 375 17.09 -5.40 -23.88
C VAL A 375 18.35 -6.25 -23.99
N GLN A 376 18.70 -6.60 -25.22
CA GLN A 376 19.94 -7.31 -25.58
C GLN A 376 20.75 -6.41 -26.51
N ALA A 377 22.01 -6.16 -26.17
CA ALA A 377 22.89 -5.24 -26.90
C ALA A 377 23.21 -5.70 -28.35
N ASP A 378 23.03 -6.99 -28.67
CA ASP A 378 23.40 -7.57 -29.96
C ASP A 378 22.29 -8.46 -30.54
N ARG A 379 21.44 -7.91 -31.42
CA ARG A 379 20.52 -8.71 -32.24
C ARG A 379 21.23 -9.40 -33.42
N THR A 380 22.47 -9.03 -33.70
CA THR A 380 23.23 -9.39 -34.91
C THR A 380 24.42 -10.32 -34.67
N ALA A 381 24.88 -10.51 -33.43
CA ALA A 381 25.95 -11.43 -33.12
C ALA A 381 25.46 -12.88 -33.14
N LYS A 382 25.83 -13.61 -34.20
CA LYS A 382 25.72 -15.07 -34.40
C LYS A 382 25.49 -15.86 -33.11
N ARG A 383 24.26 -16.36 -32.90
CA ARG A 383 23.81 -17.63 -32.23
C ARG A 383 24.50 -18.16 -30.95
N ASN A 384 25.51 -17.50 -30.38
CA ASN A 384 26.36 -18.09 -29.34
C ASN A 384 26.17 -17.45 -27.96
N TYR A 385 25.32 -16.42 -27.83
CA TYR A 385 25.20 -15.64 -26.60
C TYR A 385 23.74 -15.38 -26.18
N GLU A 386 22.91 -16.42 -26.08
CA GLU A 386 21.55 -16.29 -25.56
C GLU A 386 21.54 -15.96 -24.04
N GLY A 387 20.66 -15.05 -23.62
CA GLY A 387 20.43 -14.68 -22.23
C GLY A 387 19.12 -13.90 -22.12
N THR A 388 18.46 -13.90 -20.98
CA THR A 388 17.10 -13.33 -20.80
C THR A 388 17.02 -11.80 -21.01
N GLY A 389 18.16 -11.09 -20.90
CA GLY A 389 18.17 -9.63 -20.86
C GLY A 389 17.60 -9.06 -19.57
N LEU A 390 17.38 -9.90 -18.54
CA LEU A 390 16.83 -9.49 -17.24
C LEU A 390 17.91 -9.26 -16.19
N GLY A 391 19.06 -9.94 -16.29
CA GLY A 391 20.07 -9.95 -15.23
C GLY A 391 20.57 -8.56 -14.80
N LEU A 392 20.78 -7.63 -15.74
CA LEU A 392 21.23 -6.26 -15.42
C LEU A 392 20.11 -5.39 -14.84
N ALA A 393 18.88 -5.55 -15.32
CA ALA A 393 17.70 -4.89 -14.74
C ALA A 393 17.46 -5.35 -13.30
N ILE A 394 17.62 -6.66 -13.03
CA ILE A 394 17.57 -7.22 -11.67
C ILE A 394 18.69 -6.63 -10.81
N CYS A 395 19.92 -6.54 -11.32
CA CYS A 395 21.03 -5.92 -10.56
C CYS A 395 20.73 -4.47 -10.20
N GLN A 396 20.21 -3.66 -11.13
CA GLN A 396 19.87 -2.27 -10.86
C GLN A 396 18.82 -2.15 -9.77
N ASN A 397 17.73 -2.91 -9.88
CA ASN A 397 16.65 -2.89 -8.91
C ASN A 397 17.11 -3.41 -7.53
N LEU A 398 17.91 -4.49 -7.46
CA LEU A 398 18.44 -5.01 -6.20
C LEU A 398 19.33 -3.97 -5.51
N VAL A 399 20.22 -3.33 -6.28
CA VAL A 399 21.09 -2.26 -5.75
C VAL A 399 20.26 -1.07 -5.28
N SER A 400 19.18 -0.70 -5.99
CA SER A 400 18.25 0.34 -5.53
C SER A 400 17.47 -0.04 -4.27
N LEU A 401 17.05 -1.30 -4.10
CA LEU A 401 16.42 -1.79 -2.87
C LEU A 401 17.37 -1.73 -1.67
N MET A 402 18.67 -1.88 -1.90
CA MET A 402 19.75 -1.79 -0.89
C MET A 402 20.29 -0.36 -0.70
N ASP A 403 19.51 0.66 -1.05
CA ASP A 403 19.88 2.09 -0.98
C ASP A 403 21.23 2.41 -1.65
N GLY A 404 21.44 1.79 -2.81
CA GLY A 404 22.69 1.81 -3.56
C GLY A 404 22.58 2.39 -4.97
N ASN A 405 23.69 2.37 -5.69
CA ASN A 405 23.75 2.78 -7.11
C ASN A 405 24.72 1.90 -7.90
N ILE A 406 24.35 1.52 -9.13
CA ILE A 406 25.19 0.81 -10.09
C ILE A 406 25.57 1.71 -11.28
N LYS A 407 26.85 1.69 -11.66
CA LYS A 407 27.43 2.46 -12.76
C LYS A 407 28.17 1.55 -13.73
N LEU A 408 28.20 1.95 -14.99
CA LEU A 408 28.93 1.27 -16.06
C LEU A 408 29.92 2.23 -16.71
N THR A 409 31.15 1.76 -16.91
CA THR A 409 32.17 2.38 -17.76
C THR A 409 32.61 1.34 -18.77
N SER A 410 32.43 1.57 -20.08
CA SER A 410 32.82 0.60 -21.10
C SER A 410 33.36 1.27 -22.35
N GLU A 411 34.40 0.69 -22.94
CA GLU A 411 35.00 1.11 -24.20
C GLU A 411 35.06 -0.08 -25.16
N LEU A 412 34.61 0.12 -26.41
CA LEU A 412 34.59 -0.93 -27.42
C LEU A 412 36.00 -1.48 -27.68
N GLY A 413 36.16 -2.79 -27.51
CA GLY A 413 37.42 -3.52 -27.69
C GLY A 413 38.43 -3.43 -26.54
N LYS A 414 38.10 -2.73 -25.44
CA LYS A 414 38.94 -2.70 -24.22
C LYS A 414 38.29 -3.38 -23.02
N GLY A 415 36.99 -3.64 -23.09
CA GLY A 415 36.21 -4.30 -22.04
C GLY A 415 35.28 -3.36 -21.29
N SER A 416 34.73 -3.83 -20.18
CA SER A 416 33.75 -3.10 -19.38
C SER A 416 34.07 -3.15 -17.89
N GLU A 417 33.71 -2.11 -17.15
CA GLU A 417 33.75 -2.05 -15.70
C GLU A 417 32.36 -1.69 -15.16
N PHE A 418 31.77 -2.61 -14.40
CA PHE A 418 30.54 -2.39 -13.64
C PHE A 418 30.91 -2.10 -12.19
N VAL A 419 30.37 -1.02 -11.63
CA VAL A 419 30.62 -0.60 -10.25
C VAL A 419 29.30 -0.44 -9.53
N PHE A 420 29.04 -1.26 -8.51
CA PHE A 420 27.91 -1.05 -7.63
C PHE A 420 28.37 -0.62 -6.24
N ILE A 421 27.54 0.21 -5.61
CA ILE A 421 27.74 0.76 -4.27
C ILE A 421 26.47 0.42 -3.49
N ILE A 422 26.60 -0.25 -2.36
CA ILE A 422 25.50 -0.58 -1.46
C ILE A 422 25.82 -0.11 -0.05
N SER A 423 24.79 0.32 0.68
CA SER A 423 24.91 0.72 2.08
C SER A 423 24.74 -0.52 2.95
N LEU A 424 25.73 -0.82 3.80
CA LEU A 424 25.68 -1.96 4.72
C LEU A 424 25.96 -1.46 6.14
N SER A 425 25.32 -2.09 7.12
CA SER A 425 25.62 -1.78 8.52
C SER A 425 26.82 -2.61 8.97
N GLU A 426 27.83 -1.95 9.53
CA GLU A 426 28.89 -2.64 10.27
C GLU A 426 28.29 -3.16 11.58
N SER A 427 28.53 -4.43 11.88
CA SER A 427 28.20 -4.98 13.18
C SER A 427 29.49 -5.28 13.94
N ASP A 428 29.79 -4.45 14.94
CA ASP A 428 30.86 -4.69 15.92
C ASP A 428 30.48 -5.79 16.94
N GLN A 429 29.27 -6.34 16.85
CA GLN A 429 28.89 -7.43 17.73
C GLN A 429 29.60 -8.72 17.28
N ILE A 430 30.71 -8.99 17.95
CA ILE A 430 30.89 -10.32 18.54
C ILE A 430 29.61 -10.56 19.35
N VAL A 431 28.64 -11.25 18.76
CA VAL A 431 27.58 -11.87 19.52
C VAL A 431 28.27 -12.93 20.38
N SER A 432 28.75 -12.49 21.55
CA SER A 432 28.96 -13.33 22.70
C SER A 432 27.56 -13.71 23.22
N SER A 433 26.92 -14.62 22.50
CA SER A 433 25.73 -15.41 22.87
C SER A 433 25.40 -16.27 21.65
N VAL A 434 26.22 -17.26 21.30
CA VAL A 434 26.18 -18.59 21.95
C VAL A 434 27.60 -19.16 22.09
N ALA A 435 28.33 -18.70 23.11
CA ALA A 435 29.39 -19.52 23.67
C ALA A 435 28.91 -20.00 25.03
N GLN A 436 28.83 -21.33 25.17
CA GLN A 436 28.82 -22.07 26.43
C GLN A 436 27.50 -22.14 27.20
N GLU A 437 26.59 -23.00 26.72
CA GLU A 437 26.21 -24.12 27.58
C GLU A 437 26.91 -25.38 27.06
N ASN A 438 27.90 -25.81 27.84
CA ASN A 438 28.58 -27.08 27.67
C ASN A 438 27.57 -28.23 27.81
N GLY A 439 27.10 -28.77 26.69
CA GLY A 439 26.51 -30.09 26.60
C GLY A 439 27.36 -30.97 25.69
N ASN A 440 28.44 -31.53 26.22
CA ASN A 440 29.26 -32.63 25.66
C ASN A 440 28.94 -33.06 24.21
N CYS A 441 29.47 -32.38 23.19
CA CYS A 441 29.49 -32.94 21.84
C CYS A 441 30.67 -33.92 21.73
N THR A 442 30.40 -35.18 22.03
CA THR A 442 31.16 -36.28 21.44
C THR A 442 30.94 -36.19 19.93
N THR A 443 31.98 -35.83 19.17
CA THR A 443 31.99 -35.93 17.71
C THR A 443 31.60 -37.34 17.30
N LYS A 444 30.32 -37.55 17.00
CA LYS A 444 29.85 -38.80 16.40
C LYS A 444 30.36 -38.78 14.96
N LEU A 445 31.05 -39.85 14.55
CA LEU A 445 31.28 -40.09 13.13
C LEU A 445 29.91 -40.08 12.42
N LEU A 446 29.84 -39.44 11.25
CA LEU A 446 28.61 -39.32 10.42
C LEU A 446 27.88 -40.67 10.26
N GLU A 447 28.63 -41.78 10.29
CA GLU A 447 28.13 -43.16 10.20
C GLU A 447 27.21 -43.60 11.36
N ASN A 448 27.21 -42.89 12.50
CA ASN A 448 26.41 -43.21 13.69
C ASN A 448 25.25 -42.25 13.94
N LEU A 449 24.94 -41.39 12.97
CA LEU A 449 23.84 -40.44 13.05
C LEU A 449 22.53 -41.08 12.58
N VAL A 450 21.46 -40.84 13.33
CA VAL A 450 20.09 -41.21 12.93
C VAL A 450 19.27 -39.95 12.68
N ILE A 451 18.88 -39.73 11.43
CA ILE A 451 18.19 -38.52 10.98
C ILE A 451 16.72 -38.83 10.69
N LEU A 452 15.81 -37.97 11.13
CA LEU A 452 14.42 -38.02 10.65
C LEU A 452 14.22 -36.98 9.56
N VAL A 453 13.70 -37.39 8.42
CA VAL A 453 13.30 -36.48 7.34
C VAL A 453 11.80 -36.50 7.18
N VAL A 454 11.17 -35.32 7.20
CA VAL A 454 9.72 -35.16 7.11
C VAL A 454 9.40 -34.31 5.89
N ASP A 455 8.77 -34.92 4.89
CA ASP A 455 8.41 -34.28 3.62
C ASP A 455 7.25 -35.06 2.99
N ASP A 456 6.21 -34.40 2.50
CA ASP A 456 5.03 -35.05 1.90
C ASP A 456 5.23 -35.37 0.40
N ILE A 457 6.19 -34.70 -0.24
CA ILE A 457 6.45 -34.86 -1.65
C ILE A 457 7.44 -36.01 -1.85
N ARG A 458 6.93 -37.11 -2.43
CA ARG A 458 7.72 -38.32 -2.70
C ARG A 458 9.03 -38.06 -3.45
N MET A 459 9.05 -37.06 -4.35
CA MET A 459 10.25 -36.68 -5.08
C MET A 459 11.34 -36.09 -4.16
N ASN A 460 10.98 -35.18 -3.25
CA ASN A 460 11.92 -34.59 -2.29
C ASN A 460 12.50 -35.67 -1.38
N GLN A 461 11.65 -36.58 -0.90
CA GLN A 461 12.06 -37.75 -0.11
C GLN A 461 13.13 -38.57 -0.84
N ILE A 462 12.96 -38.83 -2.14
CA ILE A 462 13.93 -39.60 -2.91
C ILE A 462 15.26 -38.82 -3.06
N ILE A 463 15.20 -37.51 -3.32
CA ILE A 463 16.39 -36.66 -3.47
C ILE A 463 17.22 -36.66 -2.19
N ILE A 464 16.59 -36.35 -1.04
CA ILE A 464 17.29 -36.30 0.24
C ILE A 464 17.78 -37.69 0.68
N THR A 465 17.04 -38.76 0.36
CA THR A 465 17.50 -40.15 0.54
C THR A 465 18.81 -40.42 -0.21
N GLN A 466 18.92 -39.98 -1.47
CA GLN A 466 20.16 -40.16 -2.22
C GLN A 466 21.31 -39.31 -1.68
N MET A 467 21.03 -38.08 -1.25
CA MET A 467 22.05 -37.19 -0.67
C MET A 467 22.59 -37.78 0.64
N LEU A 468 21.71 -38.20 1.56
CA LEU A 468 22.09 -38.82 2.84
C LEU A 468 22.73 -40.20 2.64
N GLY A 469 22.26 -40.99 1.66
CA GLY A 469 22.83 -42.29 1.32
C GLY A 469 24.29 -42.21 0.86
N LYS A 470 24.68 -41.14 0.13
CA LYS A 470 26.08 -40.89 -0.24
C LYS A 470 26.97 -40.51 0.95
N MET A 471 26.37 -40.13 2.08
CA MET A 471 27.07 -39.73 3.31
C MET A 471 27.14 -40.85 4.35
N SER A 472 26.61 -42.05 4.04
CA SER A 472 26.56 -43.21 4.94
C SER A 472 25.83 -42.95 6.28
N VAL A 473 24.82 -42.09 6.27
CA VAL A 473 24.02 -41.73 7.46
C VAL A 473 22.77 -42.61 7.55
N GLN A 474 22.35 -43.01 8.75
CA GLN A 474 21.05 -43.66 8.95
C GLN A 474 19.94 -42.63 8.98
N PHE A 475 18.82 -42.89 8.30
CA PHE A 475 17.68 -41.99 8.34
C PHE A 475 16.36 -42.72 8.15
N ASP A 476 15.32 -42.13 8.72
CA ASP A 476 13.92 -42.51 8.51
C ASP A 476 13.17 -41.38 7.79
N ILE A 477 12.05 -41.73 7.15
CA ILE A 477 11.20 -40.77 6.44
C ILE A 477 9.79 -40.83 7.02
N ALA A 478 9.23 -39.64 7.27
CA ALA A 478 7.83 -39.42 7.60
C ALA A 478 7.17 -38.54 6.53
N ASN A 479 5.89 -38.75 6.25
CA ASN A 479 5.16 -38.07 5.18
C ASN A 479 4.41 -36.80 5.64
N ASN A 480 4.26 -36.58 6.94
CA ASN A 480 3.61 -35.41 7.52
C ASN A 480 3.99 -35.22 8.99
N GLY A 481 3.51 -34.14 9.60
CA GLY A 481 3.77 -33.83 11.02
C GLY A 481 3.28 -34.90 12.00
N VAL A 482 2.17 -35.59 11.70
CA VAL A 482 1.61 -36.64 12.58
C VAL A 482 2.52 -37.87 12.59
N GLU A 483 2.99 -38.31 11.41
CA GLU A 483 3.95 -39.40 11.29
C GLU A 483 5.28 -39.04 11.95
N ALA A 484 5.72 -37.79 11.86
CA ALA A 484 6.93 -37.32 12.53
C ALA A 484 6.84 -37.44 14.06
N LEU A 485 5.70 -37.02 14.66
CA LEU A 485 5.46 -37.20 16.09
C LEU A 485 5.49 -38.67 16.49
N GLN A 486 4.84 -39.55 15.71
CA GLN A 486 4.83 -40.99 15.98
C GLN A 486 6.20 -41.65 15.83
N ALA A 487 7.02 -41.17 14.89
CA ALA A 487 8.39 -41.64 14.71
C ALA A 487 9.25 -41.26 15.91
N ILE A 488 9.17 -40.00 16.35
CA ILE A 488 9.93 -39.49 17.50
C ILE A 488 9.51 -40.15 18.82
N GLU A 489 8.24 -40.55 18.97
CA GLU A 489 7.81 -41.33 20.15
C GLU A 489 8.43 -42.74 20.19
N LYS A 490 8.77 -43.31 19.03
CA LYS A 490 9.27 -44.69 18.88
C LYS A 490 10.78 -44.80 18.77
N GLY A 491 11.46 -43.73 18.36
CA GLY A 491 12.89 -43.71 18.10
C GLY A 491 13.56 -42.44 18.62
N ASP A 492 14.88 -42.51 18.87
CA ASP A 492 15.68 -41.33 19.21
C ASP A 492 16.44 -40.87 17.96
N TYR A 493 16.11 -39.68 17.50
CA TYR A 493 16.77 -39.05 16.35
C TYR A 493 17.77 -38.02 16.83
N ASP A 494 18.88 -37.91 16.10
CA ASP A 494 19.92 -36.95 16.39
C ASP A 494 19.61 -35.58 15.80
N ILE A 495 18.96 -35.52 14.63
CA ILE A 495 18.53 -34.30 13.94
C ILE A 495 17.26 -34.58 13.12
N VAL A 496 16.38 -33.60 13.04
CA VAL A 496 15.12 -33.67 12.27
C VAL A 496 15.14 -32.62 11.16
N PHE A 497 14.96 -33.03 9.91
CA PHE A 497 14.67 -32.14 8.80
C PHE A 497 13.16 -32.12 8.56
N MET A 498 12.52 -30.96 8.70
CA MET A 498 11.06 -30.83 8.72
C MET A 498 10.59 -29.87 7.63
N ASP A 499 9.81 -30.34 6.66
CA ASP A 499 9.13 -29.44 5.73
C ASP A 499 8.12 -28.54 6.48
N CYS A 500 8.13 -27.25 6.18
CA CYS A 500 7.20 -26.29 6.79
C CYS A 500 5.76 -26.50 6.35
N ARG A 501 5.51 -26.95 5.11
CA ARG A 501 4.15 -27.03 4.54
C ARG A 501 3.84 -28.45 4.10
N MET A 502 3.01 -29.15 4.88
CA MET A 502 2.58 -30.52 4.60
C MET A 502 1.07 -30.67 4.91
N PRO A 503 0.37 -31.63 4.27
CA PRO A 503 -1.01 -31.97 4.60
C PRO A 503 -1.13 -32.63 5.98
N GLU A 504 -2.36 -32.67 6.50
CA GLU A 504 -2.74 -33.19 7.83
C GLU A 504 -2.20 -32.39 9.02
N MET A 505 -0.89 -32.28 9.16
CA MET A 505 -0.22 -31.47 10.18
C MET A 505 1.02 -30.85 9.56
N ASP A 506 1.09 -29.52 9.59
CA ASP A 506 2.21 -28.77 9.04
C ASP A 506 3.45 -28.82 9.95
N GLY A 507 4.61 -28.44 9.41
CA GLY A 507 5.87 -28.50 10.14
C GLY A 507 5.92 -27.55 11.34
N PHE A 508 5.20 -26.42 11.28
CA PHE A 508 5.13 -25.44 12.37
C PHE A 508 4.35 -26.01 13.56
N GLU A 509 3.19 -26.61 13.30
CA GLU A 509 2.34 -27.26 14.29
C GLU A 509 3.06 -28.46 14.91
N ALA A 510 3.67 -29.32 14.09
CA ALA A 510 4.46 -30.45 14.54
C ALA A 510 5.62 -30.03 15.45
N THR A 511 6.36 -28.98 15.06
CA THR A 511 7.47 -28.46 15.86
C THR A 511 7.00 -27.88 17.19
N THR A 512 5.92 -27.09 17.17
CA THR A 512 5.31 -26.53 18.40
C THR A 512 4.90 -27.65 19.36
N HIS A 513 4.31 -28.73 18.84
CA HIS A 513 3.92 -29.88 19.63
C HIS A 513 5.14 -30.60 20.23
N LEU A 514 6.18 -30.86 19.44
CA LEU A 514 7.43 -31.48 19.90
C LEU A 514 8.10 -30.66 21.02
N ARG A 515 8.16 -29.33 20.87
CA ARG A 515 8.71 -28.43 21.90
C ARG A 515 7.87 -28.41 23.17
N SER A 516 6.54 -28.50 23.07
CA SER A 516 5.66 -28.63 24.24
C SER A 516 5.90 -29.92 25.03
N GLN A 517 6.39 -30.97 24.37
CA GLN A 517 6.79 -32.24 24.97
C GLN A 517 8.27 -32.29 25.38
N LEU A 518 8.95 -31.14 25.43
CA LEU A 518 10.36 -31.00 25.81
C LEU A 518 11.35 -31.76 24.90
N TYR A 519 11.01 -31.97 23.63
CA TYR A 519 11.97 -32.48 22.66
C TYR A 519 13.06 -31.42 22.42
N GLN A 520 14.33 -31.78 22.65
CA GLN A 520 15.47 -30.83 22.61
C GLN A 520 16.43 -31.03 21.44
N LYS A 521 16.23 -32.07 20.62
CA LYS A 521 17.11 -32.30 19.47
C LYS A 521 16.87 -31.24 18.39
N PRO A 522 17.86 -30.98 17.51
CA PRO A 522 17.76 -30.01 16.45
C PRO A 522 16.62 -30.32 15.46
N ILE A 523 15.78 -29.33 15.17
CA ILE A 523 14.74 -29.37 14.13
C ILE A 523 15.07 -28.28 13.09
N ILE A 524 15.47 -28.71 11.90
CA ILE A 524 15.84 -27.85 10.79
C ILE A 524 14.66 -27.74 9.82
N ALA A 525 14.19 -26.52 9.59
CA ALA A 525 13.12 -26.22 8.66
C ALA A 525 13.59 -26.45 7.21
N LEU A 526 12.84 -27.21 6.42
CA LEU A 526 13.02 -27.29 4.98
C LEU A 526 11.94 -26.42 4.32
N THR A 527 12.29 -25.23 3.82
CA THR A 527 11.29 -24.27 3.29
C THR A 527 11.60 -23.82 1.87
N ALA A 528 10.57 -23.66 1.05
CA ALA A 528 10.67 -22.99 -0.24
C ALA A 528 10.53 -21.46 -0.14
N GLY A 529 10.09 -20.97 1.03
CA GLY A 529 9.81 -19.58 1.33
C GLY A 529 11.01 -18.88 1.94
N THR A 530 11.51 -17.85 1.24
CA THR A 530 12.57 -16.97 1.73
C THR A 530 12.02 -15.76 2.47
N THR A 531 10.70 -15.60 2.62
CA THR A 531 10.13 -14.38 3.21
C THR A 531 10.46 -14.27 4.70
N LEU A 532 10.61 -13.02 5.17
CA LEU A 532 10.85 -12.71 6.59
C LEU A 532 9.76 -13.31 7.50
N GLU A 533 8.50 -13.19 7.11
CA GLU A 533 7.36 -13.72 7.86
C GLU A 533 7.42 -15.25 8.03
N GLU A 534 7.83 -15.97 6.99
CA GLU A 534 7.92 -17.45 7.04
C GLU A 534 9.12 -17.90 7.88
N ARG A 535 10.25 -17.19 7.82
CA ARG A 535 11.39 -17.41 8.72
C ARG A 535 11.04 -17.11 10.18
N GLU A 536 10.40 -15.99 10.46
CA GLU A 536 9.93 -15.64 11.81
C GLU A 536 8.99 -16.72 12.35
N LYS A 537 8.06 -17.21 11.52
CA LYS A 537 7.17 -18.30 11.87
C LYS A 537 7.92 -19.60 12.20
N CYS A 538 8.99 -19.93 11.46
CA CYS A 538 9.84 -21.09 11.76
C CYS A 538 10.46 -20.95 13.17
N MET A 539 11.08 -19.81 13.45
CA MET A 539 11.74 -19.57 14.74
C MET A 539 10.74 -19.52 15.90
N LEU A 540 9.58 -18.87 15.72
CA LEU A 540 8.53 -18.80 16.73
C LEU A 540 7.91 -20.16 17.05
N SER A 541 7.86 -21.06 16.07
CA SER A 541 7.41 -22.44 16.29
C SER A 541 8.41 -23.30 17.08
N GLY A 542 9.67 -22.84 17.19
CA GLY A 542 10.74 -23.51 17.91
C GLY A 542 11.67 -24.36 17.03
N MET A 543 11.73 -24.09 15.72
CA MET A 543 12.76 -24.66 14.82
C MET A 543 14.12 -23.97 15.09
N ASP A 544 15.20 -24.71 14.92
CA ASP A 544 16.55 -24.26 15.30
C ASP A 544 17.35 -23.64 14.15
N ASP A 545 17.06 -24.06 12.91
CA ASP A 545 17.73 -23.57 11.71
C ASP A 545 16.86 -23.75 10.47
N ILE A 546 17.29 -23.21 9.35
CA ILE A 546 16.53 -23.21 8.10
C ILE A 546 17.43 -23.62 6.93
N LEU A 547 16.96 -24.60 6.14
CA LEU A 547 17.54 -25.02 4.88
C LEU A 547 16.57 -24.71 3.73
N THR A 548 16.96 -23.79 2.86
CA THR A 548 16.12 -23.33 1.75
C THR A 548 16.08 -24.37 0.63
N LYS A 549 14.88 -24.72 0.16
CA LYS A 549 14.66 -25.57 -1.02
C LYS A 549 14.77 -24.76 -2.31
N PRO A 550 15.48 -25.24 -3.36
CA PRO A 550 16.21 -26.51 -3.41
C PRO A 550 17.59 -26.40 -2.74
N TYR A 551 17.95 -27.39 -1.93
CA TYR A 551 19.26 -27.51 -1.28
C TYR A 551 20.12 -28.57 -1.96
N THR A 552 21.44 -28.37 -1.90
CA THR A 552 22.43 -29.28 -2.44
C THR A 552 22.93 -30.26 -1.38
N ALA A 553 23.53 -31.37 -1.83
CA ALA A 553 24.20 -32.31 -0.91
C ALA A 553 25.29 -31.64 -0.05
N ARG A 554 25.94 -30.59 -0.57
CA ARG A 554 26.95 -29.84 0.18
C ARG A 554 26.33 -29.02 1.32
N GLU A 555 25.24 -28.33 1.06
CA GLU A 555 24.52 -27.52 2.07
C GLU A 555 23.90 -28.41 3.14
N LEU A 556 23.29 -29.54 2.74
CA LEU A 556 22.75 -30.53 3.66
C LEU A 556 23.85 -31.06 4.60
N LYS A 557 25.03 -31.39 4.05
CA LYS A 557 26.18 -31.84 4.83
C LYS A 557 26.67 -30.77 5.80
N ALA A 558 26.77 -29.52 5.34
CA ALA A 558 27.24 -28.41 6.18
C ALA A 558 26.30 -28.15 7.38
N ILE A 559 24.99 -28.30 7.19
CA ILE A 559 24.03 -28.20 8.31
C ILE A 559 24.20 -29.35 9.29
N ILE A 560 24.37 -30.58 8.81
CA ILE A 560 24.60 -31.74 9.69
C ILE A 560 25.88 -31.52 10.52
N GLU A 561 26.98 -31.11 9.88
CA GLU A 561 28.25 -30.82 10.57
C GLU A 561 28.17 -29.62 11.53
N LYS A 562 27.25 -28.69 11.32
CA LYS A 562 27.02 -27.55 12.22
C LYS A 562 26.38 -27.97 13.55
N TRP A 563 25.48 -28.95 13.50
CA TRP A 563 24.65 -29.34 14.64
C TRP A 563 25.10 -30.62 15.36
N MET A 564 26.07 -31.36 14.80
CA MET A 564 26.57 -32.65 15.30
C MET A 564 28.08 -32.63 15.52
#